data_AF-A0A0D7CUP5-F1
#
_entry.id   AF-A0A0D7CUP5-F1
#
_cell.length_a   1.000
_cell.length_b   1.000
_cell.length_c   1.000
_cell.angle_alpha   90.00
_cell.angle_beta   90.00
_cell.angle_gamma   90.00
#
_symmetry.space_group_name_H-M   'P 1'
#
loop_
_entity.id
_entity.type
_entity.pdbx_description
1 polymer ?
#
loop_
_entity_poly.entity_id
_entity_poly.type
_entity_poly.pdbx_seq_one_letter_code
_entity_poly.pdbx_strand_id
1 'polypeptide(L)' 'MGRLGGPVHLQEPGREPEPVAGCDVCGALDRQRSGAYAIGDKSRATDCNVEIRRHPHRSAAGER' A
#
# COMPACT_ATOMS: atom_id res chain seq x y z
N MET A 1 14.67 -16.09 33.78
CA MET A 1 14.94 -16.25 32.33
C MET A 1 13.60 -16.22 31.60
N GLY A 2 13.31 -15.16 30.84
CA GLY A 2 12.00 -14.98 30.20
C GLY A 2 11.84 -15.86 28.96
N ARG A 3 10.70 -16.54 28.83
CA ARG A 3 10.35 -17.32 27.64
C ARG A 3 10.06 -16.35 26.48
N LEU A 4 10.83 -16.44 25.39
CA LEU A 4 10.40 -15.90 24.11
C LEU A 4 9.20 -16.75 23.64
N GLY A 5 8.07 -16.11 23.39
CA GLY A 5 6.89 -16.79 22.82
C GLY A 5 7.26 -17.48 21.51
N GLY A 6 6.63 -18.62 21.23
CA GLY A 6 6.90 -19.39 20.03
C GLY A 6 6.67 -18.60 18.73
N PRO A 7 7.18 -19.09 17.60
CA PRO A 7 7.08 -18.39 16.33
C PRO A 7 5.61 -18.12 15.96
N VAL A 8 5.32 -16.86 15.64
CA VAL A 8 4.02 -16.43 15.14
C VAL A 8 3.99 -16.58 13.61
N HIS A 9 2.88 -17.08 13.08
CA HIS A 9 2.68 -17.15 11.63
C HIS A 9 2.22 -15.79 11.12
N LEU A 10 3.09 -15.10 10.39
CA LEU A 10 2.74 -13.87 9.68
C LEU A 10 2.12 -14.23 8.33
N GLN A 11 0.94 -13.68 8.03
CA GLN A 11 0.32 -13.83 6.72
C GLN A 11 1.17 -13.13 5.65
N GLU A 12 1.18 -13.70 4.44
CA GLU A 12 1.87 -13.08 3.31
C GLU A 12 1.34 -11.67 3.04
N PRO A 13 2.22 -10.70 2.75
CA PRO A 13 1.80 -9.36 2.45
C PRO A 13 0.90 -9.37 1.21
N GLY A 14 -0.31 -8.82 1.35
CA GLY A 14 -1.28 -8.77 0.26
C GLY A 14 -0.77 -8.01 -0.97
N ARG A 15 -1.31 -8.36 -2.15
CA ARG A 15 -0.95 -7.80 -3.46
C ARG A 15 -0.88 -6.28 -3.44
N GLU A 16 0.05 -5.72 -4.20
CA GLU A 16 0.18 -4.27 -4.36
C GLU A 16 -1.16 -3.64 -4.78
N PRO A 17 -1.53 -2.49 -4.20
CA PRO A 17 -2.77 -1.81 -4.52
C PRO A 17 -2.74 -1.28 -5.95
N GLU A 18 -3.90 -1.34 -6.59
CA GLU A 18 -4.12 -0.75 -7.91
C GLU A 18 -4.62 0.69 -7.75
N PRO A 19 -4.03 1.66 -8.47
CA PRO A 19 -4.50 3.04 -8.43
C PRO A 19 -5.91 3.13 -9.04
N VAL A 20 -6.79 3.92 -8.41
CA VAL A 20 -8.15 4.13 -8.95
C VAL A 20 -8.08 5.03 -10.17
N ALA A 21 -8.64 4.56 -11.28
CA ALA A 21 -8.75 5.31 -12.52
C ALA A 21 -9.58 6.58 -12.32
N GLY A 22 -9.06 7.73 -12.77
CA GLY A 22 -9.71 9.03 -12.61
C GLY A 22 -9.45 9.71 -11.27
N CYS A 23 -8.62 9.14 -10.39
CA CYS A 23 -8.11 9.84 -9.21
C CYS A 23 -6.69 10.35 -9.46
N ASP A 24 -6.54 11.68 -9.50
CA ASP A 24 -5.24 12.32 -9.70
C ASP A 24 -4.23 11.95 -8.61
N VAL A 25 -4.70 11.76 -7.37
CA VAL A 25 -3.85 11.36 -6.23
C VAL A 25 -3.31 9.96 -6.43
N CYS A 26 -4.15 8.99 -6.79
CA CYS A 26 -3.67 7.63 -7.06
C CYS A 26 -2.74 7.57 -8.26
N GLY A 27 -3.02 8.32 -9.34
CA GLY A 27 -2.13 8.41 -10.50
C GLY A 27 -0.78 9.07 -10.18
N ALA A 28 -0.75 10.02 -9.25
CA ALA A 28 0.50 10.62 -8.76
C ALA A 28 1.27 9.65 -7.86
N LEU A 29 0.60 8.95 -6.95
CA LEU A 29 1.20 7.95 -6.07
C LEU A 29 1.76 6.75 -6.86
N ASP A 30 1.10 6.32 -7.93
CA ASP A 30 1.61 5.27 -8.82
C ASP A 30 2.91 5.67 -9.52
N ARG A 31 2.98 6.90 -10.04
CA ARG A 31 4.22 7.44 -10.62
C ARG A 31 5.34 7.56 -9.60
N GLN A 32 5.03 8.01 -8.38
CA GLN A 32 6.02 8.08 -7.29
C GLN A 32 6.51 6.69 -6.88
N ARG A 33 5.60 5.71 -6.80
CA ARG A 33 5.93 4.31 -6.53
C ARG A 33 6.85 3.73 -7.60
N SER A 34 6.55 3.96 -8.87
CA SER A 34 7.39 3.51 -9.99
C SER A 34 8.80 4.12 -9.93
N GLY A 35 8.89 5.42 -9.63
CA GLY A 35 10.18 6.10 -9.42
C GLY A 35 10.95 5.54 -8.21
N ALA A 36 10.26 5.25 -7.10
CA ALA A 36 10.86 4.65 -5.91
C ALA A 36 11.41 3.25 -6.19
N TYR A 37 10.70 2.42 -6.96
CA TYR A 37 11.22 1.14 -7.42
C TYR A 37 12.46 1.28 -8.31
N ALA A 38 12.47 2.27 -9.21
CA ALA A 38 13.60 2.49 -10.12
C ALA A 38 14.90 2.85 -9.38
N ILE A 39 14.81 3.56 -8.26
CA ILE A 39 15.97 3.92 -7.42
C ILE A 39 16.23 2.92 -6.28
N GLY A 40 15.44 1.85 -6.17
CA GLY A 40 15.56 0.83 -5.13
C GLY A 40 15.01 1.23 -3.75
N ASP A 41 14.27 2.34 -3.66
CA ASP A 41 13.67 2.84 -2.43
C ASP A 41 12.35 2.11 -2.12
N LYS A 42 12.50 0.90 -1.56
CA LYS A 42 11.36 0.05 -1.17
C LYS A 42 10.52 0.66 -0.05
N SER A 43 11.10 1.53 0.78
CA SER A 43 10.36 2.20 1.86
C SER A 43 9.35 3.18 1.28
N ARG A 44 9.78 4.05 0.35
CA ARG A 44 8.88 4.98 -0.34
C ARG A 44 7.85 4.27 -1.21
N ALA A 45 8.23 3.18 -1.89
CA ALA A 45 7.27 2.39 -2.66
C ALA A 45 6.17 1.80 -1.74
N THR A 46 6.54 1.34 -0.55
CA THR A 46 5.60 0.83 0.45
C THR A 46 4.69 1.93 1.00
N ASP A 47 5.24 3.11 1.28
CA ASP A 47 4.47 4.27 1.74
C ASP A 47 3.41 4.67 0.70
N CYS A 48 3.80 4.76 -0.58
CA CYS A 48 2.86 5.02 -1.68
C CYS A 48 1.74 3.95 -1.74
N ASN A 49 2.08 2.67 -1.53
CA ASN A 49 1.08 1.60 -1.48
C ASN A 49 0.11 1.77 -0.29
N VAL A 50 0.60 2.16 0.89
CA VAL A 50 -0.27 2.42 2.05
C VAL A 50 -1.20 3.61 1.76
N GLU A 51 -0.68 4.67 1.17
CA GLU A 51 -1.46 5.86 0.82
C GLU A 51 -2.54 5.57 -0.24
N ILE A 52 -2.22 4.80 -1.29
CA ILE A 52 -3.23 4.36 -2.28
C ILE A 52 -4.34 3.55 -1.60
N ARG A 53 -4.01 2.66 -0.65
CA ARG A 53 -5.01 1.85 0.08
C ARG A 53 -5.86 2.68 1.03
N ARG A 54 -5.28 3.70 1.65
CA ARG A 54 -5.96 4.56 2.62
C ARG A 54 -6.71 5.71 1.99
N HIS A 55 -6.42 6.04 0.73
CA HIS A 55 -7.02 7.19 0.07
C HIS A 55 -8.54 7.01 -0.05
N PRO A 56 -9.35 7.85 0.61
CA PRO A 56 -10.79 7.77 0.53
C PRO A 56 -11.24 8.28 -0.84
N HIS A 57 -11.49 7.36 -1.76
CA HIS A 57 -12.27 7.68 -2.96
C HIS A 57 -13.71 7.91 -2.53
N ARG A 58 -14.29 9.06 -2.88
CA ARG A 58 -15.71 9.35 -2.67
C ARG A 58 -16.55 8.27 -3.36
N SER A 59 -16.84 7.24 -2.56
CA SER A 59 -17.63 6.03 -2.77
C SER A 59 -17.53 5.29 -4.11
N ALA A 60 -16.77 4.19 -4.09
CA ALA A 60 -17.34 2.87 -4.39
C ALA A 60 -17.70 2.10 -3.09
N ALA A 61 -17.96 2.83 -2.00
CA ALA A 61 -18.63 2.31 -0.82
C ALA A 61 -20.14 2.44 -1.06
N GLY A 62 -20.71 1.37 -1.61
CA GLY A 62 -22.15 1.17 -1.62
C GLY A 62 -22.69 1.21 -0.19
N GLU A 63 -23.60 2.14 0.05
CA GLU A 63 -24.96 1.84 0.49
C GLU A 63 -25.15 0.38 0.98
N ARG A 64 -25.34 0.22 2.29
CA ARG A 64 -26.31 -0.69 2.89
C ARG A 64 -26.60 -0.27 4.32
#